data_AF-A0A1V3WPB6-F1
#
_entry.id   AF-A0A1V3WPB6-F1
#
_cell.length_a   1.000
_cell.length_b   1.000
_cell.length_c   1.000
_cell.angle_alpha   90.00
_cell.angle_beta   90.00
_cell.angle_gamma   90.00
#
_symmetry.space_group_name_H-M   'P 1'
#
loop_
_entity.id
_entity.type
_entity.pdbx_description
1 polymer ?
#
loop_
_entity_poly.entity_id
_entity_poly.type
_entity_poly.pdbx_seq_one_letter_code
_entity_poly.pdbx_strand_id
1 'polypeptide(L)'
;MSFSRPVPPSIPDFETLLYATAGPVATITLNRPEHLNTIVPPMPDEIEAAVGLAERDRDIKVIVLRGAGRAFSGGYDFGGGFQHWSEAMMTDGRWDPGKDFAMVSARETGPTQKFMAIWRASKR
;
A
#
# COMPACT_ATOMS: atom_id res chain seq x y z
N MET A 1 -6.55 -12.33 -37.49
CA MET A 1 -7.02 -12.81 -36.17
C MET A 1 -6.89 -11.65 -35.19
N SER A 2 -8.00 -11.06 -34.77
CA SER A 2 -8.00 -9.94 -33.80
C SER A 2 -8.11 -10.54 -32.40
N PHE A 3 -7.03 -10.49 -31.61
CA PHE A 3 -7.10 -10.81 -30.20
C PHE A 3 -7.76 -9.63 -29.50
N SER A 4 -8.99 -9.82 -29.01
CA SER A 4 -9.63 -8.83 -28.13
C SER A 4 -8.75 -8.63 -26.90
N ARG A 5 -8.41 -7.38 -26.58
CA ARG A 5 -7.65 -7.06 -25.37
C ARG A 5 -8.48 -7.48 -24.15
N PRO A 6 -7.88 -8.15 -23.16
CA PRO A 6 -8.57 -8.39 -21.90
C PRO A 6 -8.98 -7.04 -21.29
N VAL A 7 -10.22 -6.97 -20.79
CA VAL A 7 -10.73 -5.82 -20.05
C VAL A 7 -9.80 -5.60 -18.85
N PRO A 8 -9.27 -4.39 -18.64
CA PRO A 8 -8.44 -4.13 -17.47
C PRO A 8 -9.27 -4.44 -16.22
N PRO A 9 -8.67 -5.11 -15.20
CA PRO A 9 -9.38 -5.39 -13.96
C PRO A 9 -9.94 -4.10 -13.36
N SER A 10 -11.14 -4.17 -12.78
CA SER A 10 -11.74 -3.05 -12.07
C SER A 10 -10.77 -2.54 -11.00
N ILE A 11 -10.52 -1.23 -11.00
CA ILE A 11 -9.67 -0.59 -9.99
C ILE A 11 -10.38 -0.74 -8.64
N PRO A 12 -9.73 -1.31 -7.61
CA PRO A 12 -10.31 -1.36 -6.27
C PRO A 12 -10.55 0.05 -5.72
N ASP A 13 -11.61 0.21 -4.93
CA ASP A 13 -11.77 1.41 -4.12
C ASP A 13 -10.77 1.37 -2.96
N PHE A 14 -9.87 2.35 -2.92
CA PHE A 14 -8.88 2.52 -1.86
C PHE A 14 -9.31 3.60 -0.88
N GLU A 15 -9.15 3.34 0.41
CA GLU A 15 -9.45 4.27 1.50
C GLU A 15 -8.33 5.29 1.69
N THR A 16 -7.08 4.85 1.64
CA THR A 16 -5.91 5.68 1.98
C THR A 16 -5.03 6.03 0.79
N LEU A 17 -5.37 5.53 -0.40
CA LEU A 17 -4.64 5.77 -1.64
C LEU A 17 -5.54 6.34 -2.74
N LEU A 18 -4.92 7.00 -3.72
CA LEU A 18 -5.52 7.24 -5.04
C LEU A 18 -4.70 6.50 -6.10
N TYR A 19 -5.38 5.88 -7.05
CA TYR A 19 -4.77 5.19 -8.19
C TYR A 19 -5.23 5.83 -9.50
N ALA A 20 -4.30 6.20 -10.37
CA ALA A 20 -4.58 6.75 -11.69
C ALA A 20 -3.61 6.23 -12.73
N THR A 21 -4.06 6.07 -13.98
CA THR A 21 -3.20 5.71 -15.11
C THR A 21 -3.24 6.80 -16.18
N ALA A 22 -2.09 7.04 -16.80
CA ALA A 22 -1.94 7.94 -17.93
C ALA A 22 -0.94 7.35 -18.92
N GLY A 23 -1.44 6.75 -20.00
CA GLY A 23 -0.62 6.00 -20.94
C GLY A 23 0.16 4.88 -20.23
N PRO A 24 1.50 4.81 -20.37
CA PRO A 24 2.32 3.74 -19.78
C PRO A 24 2.66 3.96 -18.29
N VAL A 25 2.08 4.98 -17.63
CA VAL A 25 2.41 5.34 -16.25
C VAL A 25 1.22 5.09 -15.33
N ALA A 26 1.44 4.30 -14.28
CA ALA A 26 0.53 4.18 -13.13
C ALA A 26 1.02 5.08 -12.00
N THR A 27 0.15 5.91 -11.43
CA THR A 27 0.45 6.78 -10.30
C THR A 27 -0.32 6.32 -9.07
N ILE A 28 0.40 5.95 -8.03
CA ILE A 28 -0.11 5.63 -6.69
C ILE A 28 0.16 6.84 -5.80
N THR A 29 -0.89 7.44 -5.25
CA THR A 29 -0.79 8.61 -4.36
C THR A 29 -1.21 8.22 -2.95
N LEU A 30 -0.31 8.33 -1.96
CA LEU A 30 -0.69 8.25 -0.55
C LEU A 30 -1.58 9.44 -0.21
N ASN A 31 -2.76 9.19 0.36
CA ASN A 31 -3.84 10.19 0.42
C ASN A 31 -4.38 10.38 1.85
N ARG A 32 -3.49 10.75 2.77
CA ARG A 32 -3.85 11.24 4.11
C ARG A 32 -3.10 12.55 4.40
N PRO A 33 -3.25 13.60 3.56
CA PRO A 33 -2.39 14.78 3.57
C PRO A 33 -2.44 15.57 4.89
N GLU A 34 -3.58 15.57 5.56
CA GLU A 34 -3.79 16.16 6.89
C GLU A 34 -2.95 15.48 7.98
N HIS A 35 -2.59 14.21 7.78
CA HIS A 35 -1.69 13.43 8.65
C HIS A 35 -0.30 13.23 8.04
N LEU A 36 0.15 14.10 7.11
CA LEU A 36 1.45 13.95 6.44
C LEU A 36 1.63 12.59 5.75
N ASN A 37 0.54 11.94 5.33
CA ASN A 37 0.54 10.59 4.76
C ASN A 37 1.24 9.56 5.66
N THR A 38 1.04 9.62 6.99
CA THR A 38 1.50 8.54 7.87
C THR A 38 0.87 7.21 7.49
N ILE A 39 1.62 6.12 7.66
CA ILE A 39 1.21 4.77 7.31
C ILE A 39 0.40 4.21 8.47
N VAL A 40 -0.82 3.77 8.18
CA VAL A 40 -1.77 3.09 9.07
C VAL A 40 -2.47 2.00 8.27
N PRO A 41 -2.99 0.92 8.89
CA PRO A 41 -3.93 0.04 8.20
C PRO A 41 -5.15 0.86 7.70
N PRO A 42 -5.66 0.61 6.47
CA PRO A 42 -5.29 -0.47 5.55
C PRO A 42 -4.15 -0.15 4.55
N MET A 43 -3.48 1.00 4.65
CA MET A 43 -2.54 1.51 3.63
C MET A 43 -1.48 0.52 3.13
N PRO A 44 -0.80 -0.29 3.96
CA PRO A 44 0.17 -1.26 3.45
C PRO A 44 -0.45 -2.29 2.49
N ASP A 45 -1.64 -2.80 2.81
CA ASP A 45 -2.40 -3.73 1.97
C ASP A 45 -2.80 -3.07 0.65
N GLU A 46 -3.26 -1.82 0.71
CA GLU A 46 -3.63 -1.05 -0.48
C GLU A 46 -2.43 -0.80 -1.40
N ILE A 47 -1.23 -0.54 -0.84
CA ILE A 47 -0.01 -0.34 -1.62
C ILE A 47 0.35 -1.62 -2.37
N GLU A 48 0.32 -2.77 -1.69
CA GLU A 48 0.58 -4.06 -2.33
C GLU A 48 -0.44 -4.35 -3.44
N ALA A 49 -1.72 -4.11 -3.18
CA ALA A 49 -2.79 -4.29 -4.16
C ALA A 49 -2.62 -3.37 -5.39
N ALA A 50 -2.29 -2.10 -5.18
CA ALA A 50 -2.08 -1.11 -6.24
C ALA A 50 -0.83 -1.43 -7.08
N VAL A 51 0.27 -1.84 -6.45
CA VAL A 51 1.48 -2.32 -7.17
C VAL A 51 1.13 -3.57 -7.98
N GLY A 52 0.41 -4.53 -7.38
CA GLY A 52 -0.03 -5.73 -8.08
C GLY A 52 -0.94 -5.43 -9.29
N LEU A 53 -1.80 -4.41 -9.18
CA LEU A 53 -2.64 -3.93 -10.28
C LEU A 53 -1.80 -3.44 -11.46
N ALA A 54 -0.82 -2.57 -11.17
CA ALA A 54 0.11 -2.04 -12.18
C ALA A 54 1.03 -3.11 -12.79
N GLU A 55 1.48 -4.08 -12.01
CA GLU A 55 2.31 -5.20 -12.48
C GLU A 55 1.57 -6.07 -13.50
N ARG A 56 0.29 -6.38 -13.22
CA ARG A 56 -0.56 -7.21 -14.08
C ARG A 56 -0.96 -6.50 -15.37
N ASP A 57 -0.97 -5.17 -15.39
CA ASP A 57 -1.22 -4.40 -16.60
C ASP A 57 0.02 -4.39 -17.51
N ARG A 58 -0.14 -4.91 -18.74
CA ARG A 58 0.96 -4.97 -19.72
C ARG A 58 1.25 -3.62 -20.36
N ASP A 59 0.31 -2.68 -20.34
CA ASP A 59 0.50 -1.34 -20.89
C ASP A 59 1.31 -0.46 -19.95
N ILE A 60 1.20 -0.70 -18.64
CA ILE A 60 1.99 0.01 -17.63
C ILE A 60 3.45 -0.46 -17.67
N LYS A 61 4.33 0.53 -17.78
CA LYS A 61 5.79 0.40 -17.82
C LYS A 61 6.46 1.01 -16.60
N VAL A 62 5.87 2.07 -16.05
CA VAL A 62 6.43 2.82 -14.92
C VAL A 62 5.38 2.98 -13.83
N ILE A 63 5.79 2.77 -12.59
CA ILE A 63 4.98 3.05 -11.40
C ILE A 63 5.58 4.29 -10.72
N VAL A 64 4.77 5.32 -10.54
CA VAL A 64 5.10 6.52 -9.77
C VAL A 64 4.40 6.43 -8.43
N LEU A 65 5.17 6.52 -7.35
CA LEU A 65 4.65 6.65 -5.99
C LEU A 65 4.86 8.09 -5.51
N ARG A 66 3.82 8.72 -4.98
CA ARG A 66 3.88 10.06 -4.41
C ARG A 66 2.97 10.21 -3.19
N GLY A 67 3.17 11.27 -2.41
CA GLY A 67 2.23 11.69 -1.37
C GLY A 67 1.35 12.84 -1.84
N ALA A 68 0.09 12.88 -1.40
CA ALA A 68 -0.77 14.04 -1.54
C ALA A 68 -0.29 15.18 -0.62
N GLY A 69 -0.49 16.42 -1.06
CA GLY A 69 -0.17 17.60 -0.25
C GLY A 69 1.33 17.87 -0.13
N ARG A 70 1.76 18.27 1.08
CA ARG A 70 3.07 18.90 1.31
C ARG A 70 4.24 17.95 1.58
N ALA A 71 3.98 16.66 1.76
CA ALA A 71 4.98 15.67 2.14
C ALA A 71 4.73 14.34 1.45
N PHE A 72 5.80 13.55 1.27
CA PHE A 72 5.68 12.19 0.79
C PHE A 72 4.97 11.29 1.81
N SER A 73 5.60 11.04 2.97
CA SER A 73 5.05 10.31 4.10
C SER A 73 5.79 10.67 5.40
N GLY A 74 5.06 10.71 6.52
CA GLY A 74 5.59 10.85 7.87
C GLY A 74 6.10 9.54 8.49
N GLY A 75 6.05 8.41 7.79
CA GLY A 75 6.37 7.08 8.32
C GLY A 75 5.19 6.41 9.02
N TYR A 76 5.44 5.37 9.82
CA TYR A 76 4.40 4.67 10.57
C TYR A 76 3.77 5.56 11.65
N ASP A 77 2.44 5.56 11.72
CA ASP A 77 1.71 6.29 12.75
C ASP A 77 1.62 5.49 14.05
N PHE A 78 2.15 6.05 15.14
CA PHE A 78 2.05 5.51 16.49
C PHE A 78 1.35 6.50 17.46
N GLY A 79 0.63 7.50 16.93
CA GLY A 79 -0.06 8.51 17.71
C GLY A 79 -1.17 7.91 18.59
N GLY A 80 -1.22 8.32 19.87
CA GLY A 80 -2.26 7.89 20.82
C GLY A 80 -2.03 6.53 21.48
N GLY A 81 -0.82 5.97 21.37
CA GLY A 81 -0.56 4.55 21.61
C GLY A 81 -0.78 3.77 20.33
N PHE A 82 -0.39 2.49 20.25
CA PHE A 82 -0.47 1.66 19.04
C PHE A 82 -1.92 1.37 18.55
N GLN A 83 -2.87 2.29 18.74
CA GLN A 83 -4.29 2.15 18.47
C GLN A 83 -4.55 1.69 17.03
N HIS A 84 -3.95 2.36 16.05
CA HIS A 84 -4.05 1.99 14.62
C HIS A 84 -3.55 0.57 14.32
N TRP A 85 -2.74 -0.02 15.21
CA TRP A 85 -2.10 -1.33 15.04
C TRP A 85 -2.57 -2.35 16.08
N SER A 86 -3.58 -2.01 16.89
CA SER A 86 -3.98 -2.83 18.05
C SER A 86 -4.39 -4.23 17.63
N GLU A 87 -5.13 -4.36 16.53
CA GLU A 87 -5.54 -5.67 16.01
C GLU A 87 -4.33 -6.56 15.68
N ALA A 88 -3.27 -5.97 15.13
CA ALA A 88 -2.07 -6.67 14.71
C ALA A 88 -1.07 -6.94 15.84
N MET A 89 -1.19 -6.26 16.99
CA MET A 89 -0.19 -6.30 18.08
C MET A 89 -0.77 -6.71 19.44
N MET A 90 -2.10 -6.81 19.59
CA MET A 90 -2.76 -7.00 20.88
C MET A 90 -3.61 -8.26 20.92
N THR A 91 -3.73 -8.86 22.11
CA THR A 91 -4.66 -9.94 22.46
C THR A 91 -5.35 -9.56 23.76
N ASP A 92 -6.69 -9.55 23.76
CA ASP A 92 -7.53 -9.18 24.91
C ASP A 92 -7.14 -7.83 25.55
N GLY A 93 -6.81 -6.85 24.71
CA GLY A 93 -6.43 -5.49 25.15
C GLY A 93 -5.03 -5.39 25.77
N ARG A 94 -4.21 -6.44 25.67
CA ARG A 94 -2.81 -6.45 26.13
C ARG A 94 -1.87 -6.63 24.94
N TRP A 95 -0.68 -6.04 25.04
CA TRP A 95 0.37 -6.25 24.06
C TRP A 95 0.77 -7.72 24.01
N ASP A 96 0.77 -8.27 22.80
CA ASP A 96 1.09 -9.66 22.50
C ASP A 96 2.42 -9.71 21.74
N PRO A 97 3.51 -10.18 22.38
CA PRO A 97 4.83 -10.21 21.75
C PRO A 97 4.91 -11.14 20.54
N GLY A 98 4.09 -12.19 20.48
CA GLY A 98 4.05 -13.11 19.35
C GLY A 98 3.41 -12.48 18.13
N LYS A 99 2.29 -11.77 18.33
CA LYS A 99 1.64 -10.98 17.28
C LYS A 99 2.50 -9.83 16.82
N ASP A 100 3.13 -9.10 17.75
CA ASP A 100 4.06 -8.02 17.42
C ASP A 100 5.22 -8.55 16.57
N PHE A 101 5.85 -9.66 17.00
CA PHE A 101 6.91 -10.31 16.23
C PHE A 101 6.44 -10.73 14.83
N ALA A 102 5.26 -11.34 14.72
CA ALA A 102 4.69 -11.71 13.42
C ALA A 102 4.44 -10.47 12.56
N MET A 103 3.86 -9.41 13.11
CA MET A 103 3.61 -8.16 12.39
C MET A 103 4.93 -7.53 11.87
N VAL A 104 6.01 -7.47 12.68
CA VAL A 104 7.27 -6.85 12.24
C VAL A 104 8.07 -7.73 11.26
N SER A 105 7.97 -9.06 11.37
CA SER A 105 8.89 -9.99 10.70
C SER A 105 8.26 -10.82 9.59
N ALA A 106 6.94 -11.04 9.63
CA ALA A 106 6.28 -11.95 8.70
C ALA A 106 6.37 -11.42 7.28
N ARG A 107 6.81 -12.28 6.38
CA ARG A 107 7.08 -11.92 4.99
C ARG A 107 5.81 -11.64 4.20
N GLU A 108 4.75 -12.41 4.44
CA GLU A 108 3.49 -12.25 3.71
C GLU A 108 2.59 -11.18 4.32
N THR A 109 2.60 -11.02 5.64
CA THR A 109 1.57 -10.21 6.33
C THR A 109 2.11 -8.90 6.90
N GLY A 110 3.42 -8.79 7.09
CA GLY A 110 4.03 -7.61 7.72
C GLY A 110 3.89 -6.35 6.86
N PRO A 111 3.49 -5.21 7.45
CA PRO A 111 3.22 -3.97 6.70
C PRO A 111 4.47 -3.46 5.97
N THR A 112 5.66 -3.68 6.53
CA THR A 112 6.92 -3.35 5.89
C THR A 112 7.11 -4.14 4.60
N GLN A 113 6.74 -5.41 4.58
CA GLN A 113 6.93 -6.25 3.39
C GLN A 113 5.98 -5.84 2.28
N LYS A 114 4.74 -5.50 2.62
CA LYS A 114 3.74 -4.97 1.69
C LYS A 114 4.16 -3.62 1.12
N PHE A 115 4.64 -2.71 1.96
CA PHE A 115 5.24 -1.45 1.50
C PHE A 115 6.44 -1.70 0.57
N MET A 116 7.30 -2.66 0.90
CA MET A 116 8.46 -3.01 0.08
C MET A 116 8.09 -3.64 -1.27
N ALA A 117 6.81 -3.96 -1.54
CA ALA A 117 6.37 -4.40 -2.86
C ALA A 117 6.74 -3.40 -3.97
N ILE A 118 6.77 -2.11 -3.64
CA ILE A 118 7.21 -1.04 -4.55
C ILE A 118 8.62 -1.30 -5.10
N TRP A 119 9.54 -1.83 -4.30
CA TRP A 119 10.91 -2.15 -4.73
C TRP A 119 11.06 -3.52 -5.36
N ARG A 120 10.05 -4.39 -5.23
CA ARG A 120 10.01 -5.72 -5.87
C ARG A 120 9.27 -5.71 -7.20
N ALA A 121 8.64 -4.60 -7.55
CA ALA A 121 8.02 -4.38 -8.84
C ALA A 121 9.03 -4.66 -9.97
N SER A 122 8.61 -5.41 -10.98
CA SER A 122 9.39 -5.70 -12.18
C SER A 122 9.38 -4.54 -13.17
N LYS A 123 8.39 -3.63 -13.05
CA LYS A 123 8.28 -2.41 -13.85
C LYS A 123 9.37 -1.40 -13.45
N ARG A 124 10.14 -0.91 -14.42
CA ARG A 124 11.20 0.10 -14.27
C ARG A 124 11.07 1.16 -15.36
#